data_AF-G7KD51-F1
#
_entry.id   AF-G7KD51-F1
#
_cell.length_a   1.000
_cell.length_b   1.000
_cell.length_c   1.000
_cell.angle_alpha   90.00
_cell.angle_beta   90.00
_cell.angle_gamma   90.00
#
_symmetry.space_group_name_H-M   'P 1'
#
loop_
_entity.id
_entity.type
_entity.pdbx_description
1 polymer ?
#
loop_
_entity_poly.entity_id
_entity_poly.type
_entity_poly.pdbx_seq_one_letter_code
_entity_poly.pdbx_strand_id
1 'polypeptide(L)'
;MRFQSLVLILAVLFASFATNQAIPPNNLRRININDPRVIEMAGFAIIEHNNQITGAKLRFEKLVDGYIQKVGLETDYHLTISAKNGSTINNYEAVVFYSPIFELSLKSFVLIHA
;
A
#
# COMPACT_ATOMS: atom_id res chain seq x y z
N MET A 1 20.07 14.28 43.89
CA MET A 1 18.74 14.03 43.28
C MET A 1 18.49 14.96 42.08
N ARG A 2 19.32 14.92 41.02
CA ARG A 2 19.16 15.79 39.84
C ARG A 2 19.15 15.05 38.50
N PHE A 3 19.65 13.81 38.45
CA PHE A 3 19.60 12.97 37.24
C PHE A 3 18.25 12.27 37.05
N GLN A 4 17.50 12.00 38.13
CA GLN A 4 16.16 11.41 38.04
C GLN A 4 15.19 12.29 37.24
N SER A 5 15.29 13.62 37.41
CA SER A 5 14.45 14.56 36.66
C SER A 5 14.75 14.55 35.17
N LEU A 6 16.02 14.38 34.77
CA LEU A 6 16.42 14.33 33.37
C LEU A 6 15.95 13.02 32.70
N VAL A 7 16.04 11.90 33.42
CA VAL A 7 15.55 10.59 32.96
C VAL A 7 14.02 10.60 32.81
N LEU A 8 13.29 11.22 33.74
CA LEU A 8 11.83 11.38 33.65
C LEU A 8 11.41 12.23 32.45
N ILE A 9 12.11 13.34 32.18
CA ILE A 9 11.84 14.20 31.02
C ILE A 9 12.12 13.46 29.71
N LEU A 10 13.22 12.69 29.65
CA LEU A 10 13.57 11.93 28.46
C LEU A 10 12.56 10.79 28.18
N ALA A 11 12.07 10.12 29.23
CA ALA A 11 11.05 9.06 29.09
C ALA A 11 9.71 9.61 28.55
N VAL A 12 9.30 10.82 28.96
CA VAL A 12 8.09 11.49 28.44
C VAL A 12 8.24 11.88 26.96
N LEU A 13 9.44 12.32 26.55
CA LEU A 13 9.74 12.65 25.15
C LEU A 13 9.68 11.41 24.23
N PHE A 14 10.16 10.25 24.69
CA PHE A 14 10.07 9.01 23.91
C PHE A 14 8.65 8.45 23.79
N ALA A 15 7.79 8.65 24.80
CA ALA A 15 6.40 8.19 24.76
C ALA A 15 5.54 8.93 23.71
N SER A 16 6.00 10.09 23.22
CA SER A 16 5.26 10.92 22.26
C SER A 16 5.35 10.45 20.80
N PHE A 17 6.19 9.44 20.49
CA PHE A 17 6.35 8.92 19.13
C PHE A 17 5.36 7.81 18.75
N ALA A 18 4.42 7.44 19.63
CA ALA A 18 3.51 6.33 19.39
C ALA A 18 2.04 6.78 19.33
N THR A 19 1.67 7.52 18.28
CA THR A 19 0.27 7.59 17.83
C THR A 19 0.20 7.55 16.31
N ASN A 20 0.35 6.36 15.73
CA ASN A 20 -0.21 6.05 14.41
C ASN A 20 -1.69 5.73 14.58
N GLN A 21 -2.50 6.72 14.96
CA GLN A 21 -3.95 6.58 14.83
C GLN A 21 -4.29 6.97 13.40
N ALA A 22 -4.39 5.97 12.52
CA ALA A 22 -4.97 6.12 11.19
C ALA A 22 -6.45 6.48 11.38
N ILE A 23 -6.76 7.76 11.54
CA ILE A 23 -8.11 8.25 11.29
C ILE A 23 -8.30 8.06 9.78
N PRO A 24 -9.19 7.16 9.35
CA PRO A 24 -9.43 6.98 7.92
C PRO A 24 -9.91 8.34 7.38
N PRO A 25 -9.21 9.00 6.43
CA PRO A 25 -9.74 10.23 5.86
C PRO A 25 -11.17 9.97 5.34
N ASN A 26 -12.03 10.98 5.47
CA ASN A 26 -13.45 10.94 5.05
C ASN A 26 -13.64 10.55 3.55
N ASN A 27 -12.56 10.42 2.79
CA ASN A 27 -12.51 10.11 1.37
C ASN A 27 -12.09 8.66 1.07
N LEU A 28 -12.07 7.77 2.07
CA LEU A 28 -11.77 6.36 1.87
C LEU A 28 -13.01 5.58 1.45
N ARG A 29 -12.91 4.83 0.35
CA ARG A 29 -14.00 3.98 -0.14
C ARG A 29 -13.49 2.58 -0.43
N ARG A 30 -14.19 1.56 0.09
CA ARG A 30 -13.96 0.17 -0.27
C ARG A 30 -14.11 -0.02 -1.78
N ILE A 31 -13.27 -0.85 -2.35
CA ILE A 31 -13.30 -1.19 -3.77
C ILE A 31 -14.23 -2.38 -4.00
N ASN A 32 -14.95 -2.35 -5.13
CA ASN A 32 -15.53 -3.56 -5.69
C ASN A 32 -14.43 -4.36 -6.39
N ILE A 33 -14.03 -5.49 -5.81
CA ILE A 33 -12.96 -6.34 -6.35
C ILE A 33 -13.29 -6.96 -7.72
N ASN A 34 -14.56 -6.89 -8.15
CA ASN A 34 -15.01 -7.33 -9.47
C ASN A 34 -15.10 -6.18 -10.48
N ASP A 35 -14.74 -4.93 -10.14
CA ASP A 35 -14.68 -3.83 -11.10
C ASP A 35 -13.52 -4.09 -12.08
N PRO A 36 -13.80 -4.25 -13.40
CA PRO A 36 -12.76 -4.55 -14.39
C PRO A 36 -11.63 -3.53 -14.39
N ARG A 37 -11.93 -2.25 -14.15
CA ARG A 37 -10.90 -1.19 -14.13
C ARG A 37 -9.96 -1.35 -12.96
N VAL A 38 -10.44 -1.85 -11.83
CA VAL A 38 -9.58 -2.08 -10.65
C VAL A 38 -8.73 -3.33 -10.86
N ILE A 39 -9.29 -4.36 -11.50
CA ILE A 39 -8.52 -5.54 -11.91
C ILE A 39 -7.38 -5.13 -12.86
N GLU A 40 -7.63 -4.20 -13.79
CA GLU A 40 -6.59 -3.60 -14.63
C GLU A 40 -5.51 -2.87 -13.81
N MET A 41 -5.88 -2.10 -12.78
CA MET A 41 -4.89 -1.47 -11.88
C MET A 41 -4.04 -2.50 -11.13
N ALA A 42 -4.65 -3.61 -10.71
CA ALA A 42 -3.91 -4.70 -10.07
C ALA A 42 -2.93 -5.38 -11.05
N GLY A 43 -3.37 -5.59 -12.30
CA GLY A 43 -2.51 -6.10 -13.37
C GLY A 43 -1.35 -5.15 -13.67
N PHE A 44 -1.62 -3.85 -13.77
CA PHE A 44 -0.61 -2.80 -13.92
C PHE A 44 0.44 -2.88 -12.81
N ALA A 45 0.04 -3.00 -11.54
CA ALA A 45 0.97 -3.08 -10.41
C ALA A 45 1.94 -4.27 -10.54
N ILE A 46 1.47 -5.44 -10.98
CA ILE A 46 2.30 -6.63 -11.19
C ILE A 46 3.29 -6.42 -12.34
N ILE A 47 2.82 -5.86 -13.46
CA ILE A 47 3.66 -5.58 -14.63
C ILE A 47 4.77 -4.59 -14.25
N GLU A 48 4.38 -3.49 -13.61
CA GLU A 48 5.31 -2.43 -13.24
C GLU A 48 6.34 -2.92 -12.22
N HIS A 49 5.94 -3.70 -11.21
CA HIS A 49 6.88 -4.32 -10.28
C HIS A 49 7.87 -5.27 -10.97
N ASN A 50 7.40 -6.12 -11.88
CA ASN A 50 8.27 -7.02 -12.63
C ASN A 50 9.26 -6.28 -13.53
N ASN A 51 8.84 -5.12 -14.09
CA ASN A 51 9.72 -4.28 -14.90
C ASN A 51 10.79 -3.58 -14.05
N GLN A 52 10.45 -3.16 -12.83
CA GLN A 52 11.35 -2.46 -11.91
C GLN A 52 12.38 -3.38 -11.25
N ILE A 53 12.05 -4.66 -11.01
CA ILE A 53 12.91 -5.61 -10.30
C ILE A 53 13.46 -6.67 -11.24
N THR A 54 14.78 -6.65 -11.45
CA THR A 54 15.46 -7.65 -12.29
C THR A 54 15.23 -9.06 -11.77
N GLY A 55 14.67 -9.92 -12.62
CA GLY A 55 14.39 -11.32 -12.29
C GLY A 55 13.04 -11.57 -11.64
N ALA A 56 12.26 -10.53 -11.31
CA ALA A 56 10.89 -10.70 -10.86
C ALA A 56 10.00 -11.24 -11.98
N LYS A 57 9.21 -12.27 -11.66
CA LYS A 57 8.30 -12.97 -12.58
C LYS A 57 6.96 -13.28 -11.91
N LEU A 58 6.44 -12.30 -11.17
CA LEU A 58 5.14 -12.43 -10.51
C LEU A 58 4.05 -12.55 -11.56
N ARG A 59 3.11 -13.47 -11.35
CA ARG A 59 1.92 -13.62 -12.21
C ARG A 59 0.68 -13.29 -11.41
N PHE A 60 -0.10 -12.33 -11.91
CA PHE A 60 -1.38 -11.97 -11.32
C PHE A 60 -2.28 -13.20 -11.17
N GLU A 61 -2.82 -13.41 -9.97
CA GLU A 61 -3.80 -14.46 -9.71
C GLU A 61 -5.20 -13.87 -9.47
N LYS A 62 -5.31 -12.98 -8.49
CA LYS A 62 -6.59 -12.34 -8.14
C LYS A 62 -6.39 -11.04 -7.36
N LEU A 63 -7.37 -10.15 -7.47
CA LEU A 63 -7.54 -9.06 -6.54
C LEU A 63 -8.30 -9.58 -5.29
N VAL A 64 -7.73 -9.40 -4.11
CA VAL A 64 -8.25 -9.96 -2.85
C VAL A 64 -9.10 -8.94 -2.09
N ASP A 65 -8.58 -7.73 -1.93
CA ASP A 65 -9.28 -6.62 -1.28
C ASP A 65 -8.68 -5.29 -1.78
N GLY A 66 -9.32 -4.19 -1.43
CA GLY A 66 -8.75 -2.88 -1.62
C GLY A 66 -9.66 -1.73 -1.20
N TYR A 67 -9.06 -0.55 -1.16
CA TYR A 67 -9.77 0.70 -0.97
C TYR A 67 -9.14 1.79 -1.83
N ILE A 68 -9.93 2.80 -2.17
CA ILE A 68 -9.45 4.02 -2.80
C ILE A 68 -9.36 5.15 -1.80
N GLN A 69 -8.35 5.98 -1.96
CA GLN A 69 -8.26 7.31 -1.38
C GLN A 69 -8.29 8.33 -2.52
N LYS A 70 -9.32 9.18 -2.55
CA LYS A 70 -9.46 10.21 -3.59
C LYS A 70 -9.20 11.61 -3.02
N VAL A 71 -8.35 12.37 -3.68
CA VAL A 71 -8.05 13.78 -3.37
C VAL A 71 -8.18 14.58 -4.66
N GLY A 72 -9.29 15.32 -4.82
CA GLY A 72 -9.56 16.06 -6.05
C GLY A 72 -9.72 15.12 -7.26
N LEU A 73 -8.84 15.28 -8.26
CA LEU A 73 -8.77 14.42 -9.46
C LEU A 73 -7.83 13.22 -9.30
N GLU A 74 -7.05 13.18 -8.23
CA GLU A 74 -6.07 12.15 -7.97
C GLU A 74 -6.67 11.00 -7.16
N THR A 75 -6.26 9.77 -7.46
CA THR A 75 -6.75 8.57 -6.78
C THR A 75 -5.61 7.63 -6.47
N ASP A 76 -5.46 7.27 -5.20
CA ASP A 76 -4.63 6.15 -4.76
C ASP A 76 -5.49 4.89 -4.61
N TYR A 77 -5.13 3.85 -5.33
CA TYR A 77 -5.70 2.51 -5.23
C TYR A 77 -4.79 1.68 -4.33
N HIS A 78 -5.25 1.42 -3.10
CA HIS A 78 -4.59 0.51 -2.17
C HIS A 78 -5.18 -0.88 -2.38
N LEU A 79 -4.39 -1.78 -2.95
CA LEU A 79 -4.83 -3.09 -3.43
C LEU A 79 -4.09 -4.19 -2.67
N THR A 80 -4.83 -5.22 -2.27
CA THR A 80 -4.26 -6.50 -1.87
C THR A 80 -4.36 -7.47 -3.04
N ILE A 81 -3.24 -7.87 -3.60
CA ILE A 81 -3.13 -8.67 -4.82
C ILE A 81 -2.53 -10.01 -4.48
N SER A 82 -3.20 -11.10 -4.86
CA SER A 82 -2.60 -12.43 -4.85
C SER A 82 -1.83 -12.62 -6.16
N ALA A 83 -0.59 -13.08 -6.06
CA ALA A 83 0.25 -13.36 -7.22
C ALA A 83 1.10 -14.62 -7.01
N LYS A 84 1.34 -15.33 -8.11
CA LYS A 84 2.23 -16.48 -8.15
C LYS A 84 3.67 -16.02 -8.30
N ASN A 85 4.54 -16.49 -7.40
CA ASN A 85 5.99 -16.41 -7.50
C ASN A 85 6.54 -17.84 -7.67
N GLY A 86 6.75 -18.26 -8.91
CA GLY A 86 7.05 -19.66 -9.23
C GLY A 86 5.92 -20.60 -8.79
N SER A 87 6.21 -21.50 -7.85
CA SER A 87 5.23 -22.45 -7.28
C SER A 87 4.47 -21.92 -6.07
N THR A 88 4.85 -20.75 -5.54
CA THR A 88 4.23 -20.17 -4.34
C THR A 88 3.19 -19.13 -4.72
N ILE A 89 2.10 -19.05 -3.96
CA ILE A 89 1.09 -17.99 -4.05
C ILE A 89 1.26 -17.12 -2.81
N ASN A 90 1.46 -15.82 -3.02
CA ASN A 90 1.60 -14.85 -1.95
C ASN A 90 0.67 -13.66 -2.18
N ASN A 91 0.31 -12.96 -1.10
CA ASN A 91 -0.43 -11.71 -1.17
C ASN A 91 0.53 -10.53 -1.07
N TYR A 92 0.24 -9.47 -1.82
CA TYR A 92 1.04 -8.25 -1.88
C TYR A 92 0.14 -7.03 -1.67
N GLU A 93 0.62 -6.05 -0.92
CA GLU A 93 0.04 -4.71 -0.89
C GLU A 93 0.67 -3.88 -2.00
N ALA A 94 -0.18 -3.33 -2.87
CA ALA A 94 0.21 -2.42 -3.92
C ALA A 94 -0.52 -1.09 -3.76
N VAL A 95 0.18 0.02 -3.98
CA VAL A 95 -0.42 1.35 -4.09
C VAL A 95 -0.20 1.86 -5.51
N VAL A 96 -1.28 1.97 -6.27
CA VAL A 96 -1.28 2.51 -7.62
C VAL A 96 -1.87 3.91 -7.59
N PHE A 97 -1.09 4.90 -8.01
CA PHE A 97 -1.54 6.27 -8.16
C PHE A 97 -2.06 6.50 -9.57
N TYR A 98 -3.20 7.17 -9.65
CA TYR A 98 -3.79 7.65 -10.89
C TYR A 98 -4.01 9.16 -10.81
N SER A 99 -3.54 9.86 -11.83
CA SER A 99 -3.89 11.25 -12.10
C SER A 99 -4.16 11.43 -13.59
N PRO A 100 -5.18 12.21 -13.98
CA PRO A 100 -5.38 12.59 -15.38
C PRO A 100 -4.19 13.37 -15.99
N ILE A 101 -3.32 13.96 -15.16
CA ILE A 101 -2.20 14.80 -15.58
C ILE A 101 -0.89 14.00 -15.64
N PHE A 102 -0.68 13.08 -14.68
CA PHE A 102 0.58 12.35 -14.50
C PHE A 102 0.50 10.86 -14.89
N GLU A 103 -0.65 10.42 -15.41
CA GLU A 103 -0.93 9.03 -15.76
C GLU A 103 -0.80 8.07 -14.55
N LEU A 104 -0.67 6.77 -14.82
CA LEU A 104 -0.59 5.71 -13.80
C LEU A 104 0.84 5.55 -13.31
N SER A 105 1.03 5.40 -12.00
CA SER A 105 2.33 5.02 -11.42
C SER A 105 2.19 4.08 -10.23
N LEU A 106 3.17 3.21 -10.06
CA LEU A 106 3.27 2.31 -8.90
C LEU A 106 4.05 3.02 -7.79
N LYS A 107 3.39 3.34 -6.67
CA LYS A 107 4.01 3.99 -5.51
C LYS A 107 4.69 3.00 -4.58
N SER A 108 4.08 1.84 -4.36
CA SER A 108 4.63 0.79 -3.51
C SER A 108 4.13 -0.59 -3.92
N PHE A 109 4.95 -1.61 -3.67
CA PHE A 109 4.59 -3.01 -3.86
C PHE A 109 5.34 -3.86 -2.82
N VAL A 110 4.62 -4.44 -1.85
CA VAL A 110 5.21 -5.08 -0.66
C VAL A 110 4.53 -6.43 -0.41
N LEU A 111 5.30 -7.45 -0.07
CA LEU A 111 4.80 -8.76 0.35
C LEU A 111 4.09 -8.67 1.71
N ILE A 112 2.86 -9.18 1.81
CA ILE A 112 2.15 -9.32 3.09
C ILE A 112 2.59 -10.62 3.74
N HIS A 113 3.32 -10.54 4.86
CA HIS A 113 3.69 -11.64 5.77
C HIS A 113 4.11 -12.96 5.09
N ALA A 114 5.42 -13.21 5.02
CA ALA A 114 5.98 -14.55 4.76
C ALA A 114 6.00 -15.41 6.03
#